data_AF-A0A396PWQ0-F1
#
_entry.id   AF-A0A396PWQ0-F1
#
_cell.length_a   1.000
_cell.length_b   1.000
_cell.length_c   1.000
_cell.angle_alpha   90.00
_cell.angle_beta   90.00
_cell.angle_gamma   90.00
#
_symmetry.space_group_name_H-M   'P 1'
#
loop_
_entity.id
_entity.type
_entity.pdbx_description
1 polymer ?
#
loop_
_entity_poly.entity_id
_entity_poly.type
_entity_poly.pdbx_seq_one_letter_code
_entity_poly.pdbx_strand_id
1 'polypeptide(L)'
;MRNHETIKQGIPEEKNRKSWNSHLETIVLNINKGHNVALMEKCRELHDYSTFVALVREKQKSGLPLVLAVNDAMEECIKNDVLADFLRKNRAEVLKVSIYEYDEERNYQLLQKQYRNAGLAEGREAGLAEGHKAGLEEGQLLEQVRLIVKKMQKNDSVLRIAETLELDEAFVQLICQIAKQMAPDYDVEKVMELYQKKNMGSDEQ
;
A
#
# COMPACT_ATOMS: atom_id res chain seq x y z
N MET A 1 37.90 14.80 5.67
CA MET A 1 37.91 16.29 5.60
C MET A 1 36.85 16.67 4.58
N ARG A 2 35.92 17.61 4.75
CA ARG A 2 35.54 18.59 5.82
C ARG A 2 34.03 18.90 5.57
N ASN A 3 33.17 19.38 6.47
CA ASN A 3 33.27 19.91 7.84
C ASN A 3 32.31 19.14 8.81
N HIS A 4 32.11 19.68 10.02
CA HIS A 4 30.91 19.54 10.88
C HIS A 4 30.58 20.95 11.37
N GLU A 5 29.33 21.40 11.26
CA GLU A 5 28.92 22.74 11.68
C GLU A 5 28.23 22.69 13.04
N THR A 6 28.78 23.41 14.02
CA THR A 6 28.18 23.58 15.34
C THR A 6 27.66 25.01 15.47
N ILE A 7 26.34 25.18 15.39
CA ILE A 7 25.71 26.48 15.65
C ILE A 7 25.73 26.72 17.16
N LYS A 8 26.46 27.75 17.60
CA LYS A 8 26.42 28.26 18.98
C LYS A 8 25.77 29.64 18.98
N GLN A 9 24.55 29.74 19.49
CA GLN A 9 24.02 30.98 20.04
C GLN A 9 24.14 30.88 21.56
N GLY A 10 24.81 31.85 22.19
CA GLY A 10 25.11 31.82 23.62
C GLY A 10 24.35 32.87 24.41
N ILE A 11 24.50 32.81 25.73
CA ILE A 11 24.52 33.93 26.67
C ILE A 11 25.48 33.52 27.82
N PRO A 12 26.23 34.45 28.45
CA PRO A 12 27.32 34.07 29.36
C PRO A 12 26.89 33.54 30.73
N GLU A 13 27.87 32.86 31.34
CA GLU A 13 27.92 32.20 32.65
C GLU A 13 27.23 32.93 33.81
N GLU A 14 26.59 32.17 34.71
CA GLU A 14 26.95 32.25 36.14
C GLU A 14 26.53 31.05 37.00
N LYS A 15 27.30 30.84 38.08
CA LYS A 15 26.92 30.23 39.37
C LYS A 15 26.52 28.73 39.41
N ASN A 16 27.55 27.93 39.69
CA ASN A 16 27.62 27.09 40.90
C ASN A 16 26.31 26.42 41.37
N ARG A 17 25.85 25.46 40.58
CA ARG A 17 24.97 24.39 41.05
C ARG A 17 25.56 23.09 40.53
N LYS A 18 25.82 22.10 41.40
CA LYS A 18 26.11 20.73 40.97
C LYS A 18 24.84 20.15 40.34
N SER A 19 24.60 20.50 39.08
CA SER A 19 23.56 19.93 38.26
C SER A 19 23.99 18.52 37.90
N TRP A 20 23.22 17.52 38.36
CA TRP A 20 23.35 16.18 37.83
C TRP A 20 22.80 16.20 36.40
N ASN A 21 23.70 16.26 35.41
CA ASN A 21 23.30 16.16 34.01
C ASN A 21 22.76 14.75 33.76
N SER A 22 21.43 14.62 33.76
CA SER A 22 20.69 13.40 33.43
C SER A 22 20.65 13.17 31.92
N HIS A 23 21.79 13.34 31.23
CA HIS A 23 21.92 13.12 29.80
C HIS A 23 22.77 11.87 29.57
N LEU A 24 22.15 10.84 29.00
CA LEU A 24 22.82 9.61 28.61
C LEU A 24 23.23 9.71 27.14
N GLU A 25 24.53 9.86 26.90
CA GLU A 25 25.10 9.72 25.56
C GLU A 25 25.50 8.25 25.34
N THR A 26 25.05 7.66 24.24
CA THR A 26 25.31 6.25 23.89
C THR A 26 26.00 6.18 22.53
N ILE A 27 27.02 5.33 22.43
CA ILE A 27 27.74 5.07 21.17
C ILE A 27 27.29 3.72 20.62
N VAL A 28 26.78 3.70 19.39
CA VAL A 28 26.44 2.47 18.66
C VAL A 28 27.62 2.05 17.79
N LEU A 29 28.11 0.82 17.94
CA LEU A 29 29.26 0.29 17.21
C LEU A 29 28.83 -0.81 16.22
N ASN A 30 29.23 -0.66 14.96
CA ASN A 30 29.02 -1.67 13.92
C ASN A 30 29.97 -2.87 14.13
N ILE A 31 29.42 -4.00 14.57
CA ILE A 31 30.17 -5.25 14.82
C ILE A 31 30.16 -6.25 13.64
N ASN A 32 29.76 -5.82 12.44
CA ASN A 32 29.83 -6.69 11.26
C ASN A 32 31.29 -6.97 10.87
N LYS A 33 31.55 -8.16 10.31
CA LYS A 33 32.89 -8.59 9.85
C LYS A 33 33.54 -7.50 8.97
N GLY A 34 34.76 -7.09 9.34
CA GLY A 34 35.51 -6.01 8.67
C GLY A 34 35.31 -4.60 9.24
N HIS A 35 34.41 -4.41 10.21
CA HIS A 35 34.22 -3.14 10.92
C HIS A 35 34.79 -3.18 12.35
N ASN A 36 35.06 -2.00 12.92
CA ASN A 36 35.62 -1.83 14.28
C ASN A 36 36.82 -2.73 14.56
N VAL A 37 37.78 -2.80 13.62
CA VAL A 37 38.92 -3.74 13.66
C VAL A 37 39.67 -3.73 15.00
N ALA A 38 39.98 -2.55 15.55
CA ALA A 38 40.67 -2.41 16.84
C ALA A 38 39.86 -2.89 18.08
N LEU A 39 38.55 -3.10 17.94
CA LEU A 39 37.71 -3.78 18.95
C LEU A 39 37.77 -5.30 18.74
N MET A 40 37.68 -5.75 17.48
CA MET A 40 37.73 -7.17 17.10
C MET A 40 39.09 -7.81 17.45
N GLU A 41 40.20 -7.11 17.20
CA GLU A 41 41.55 -7.53 17.60
C GLU A 41 41.70 -7.74 19.12
N LYS A 42 40.91 -7.01 19.92
CA LYS A 42 40.94 -7.09 21.39
C LYS A 42 39.94 -8.10 21.96
N CYS A 43 38.99 -8.59 21.16
CA CYS A 43 37.95 -9.50 21.62
C CYS A 43 37.69 -10.62 20.60
N ARG A 44 38.40 -11.74 20.79
CA ARG A 44 38.26 -12.94 19.93
C ARG A 44 36.82 -13.43 19.84
N GLU A 45 36.08 -13.46 20.95
CA GLU A 45 34.69 -13.95 20.94
C GLU A 45 33.78 -13.09 20.05
N LEU A 46 33.93 -11.76 20.09
CA LEU A 46 33.16 -10.84 19.24
C LEU A 46 33.58 -10.92 17.77
N HIS A 47 34.89 -11.08 17.50
CA HIS A 47 35.42 -11.35 16.18
C HIS A 47 34.84 -12.64 15.58
N ASP A 48 34.87 -13.73 16.35
CA ASP A 48 34.42 -15.06 15.93
C ASP A 48 32.89 -15.09 15.74
N TYR A 49 32.14 -14.40 16.61
CA TYR A 49 30.71 -14.15 16.40
C TYR A 49 30.42 -13.37 15.11
N SER A 50 31.16 -12.28 14.84
CA SER A 50 31.00 -11.51 13.60
C SER A 50 31.29 -12.36 12.34
N THR A 51 32.21 -13.31 12.47
CA THR A 51 32.58 -14.26 11.42
C THR A 51 31.49 -15.30 11.18
N PHE A 52 30.92 -15.88 12.25
CA PHE A 52 29.78 -16.80 12.17
C PHE A 52 28.55 -16.12 11.51
N VAL A 53 28.17 -14.92 11.97
CA VAL A 53 27.01 -14.18 11.41
C VAL A 53 27.24 -13.83 9.93
N ALA A 54 28.46 -13.47 9.54
CA ALA A 54 28.78 -13.22 8.13
C ALA A 54 28.61 -14.49 7.28
N LEU A 55 29.06 -15.65 7.77
CA LEU A 55 28.95 -16.94 7.07
C LEU A 55 27.49 -17.40 6.92
N VAL A 56 26.66 -17.25 7.94
CA VAL A 56 25.20 -17.53 7.86
C VAL A 56 24.55 -16.68 6.76
N ARG A 57 24.86 -15.38 6.71
CA ARG A 57 24.34 -14.46 5.69
C ARG A 57 24.83 -14.78 4.28
N GLU A 58 26.07 -15.25 4.13
CA GLU A 58 26.63 -15.68 2.85
C GLU A 58 25.90 -16.93 2.32
N LYS A 59 25.69 -17.94 3.17
CA LYS A 59 24.93 -19.15 2.81
C LYS A 59 23.46 -18.86 2.51
N GLN A 60 22.81 -17.93 3.22
CA GLN A 60 21.45 -17.48 2.84
C GLN A 60 21.42 -16.79 1.47
N LYS A 61 22.43 -15.96 1.15
CA LYS A 61 22.53 -15.28 -0.16
C LYS A 61 22.72 -16.25 -1.33
N SER A 62 23.34 -17.42 -1.11
CA SER A 62 23.40 -18.49 -2.12
C SER A 62 22.11 -19.30 -2.26
N GLY A 63 21.05 -18.94 -1.52
CA GLY A 63 19.72 -19.53 -1.64
C GLY A 63 19.42 -20.67 -0.65
N LEU A 64 20.33 -20.98 0.29
CA LEU A 64 20.04 -21.99 1.32
C LEU A 64 18.94 -21.47 2.28
N PRO A 65 17.94 -22.30 2.61
CA PRO A 65 17.03 -22.03 3.72
C PRO A 65 17.78 -21.73 5.02
N LEU A 66 17.30 -20.73 5.78
CA LEU A 66 17.86 -20.27 7.06
C LEU A 66 18.35 -21.40 7.98
N VAL A 67 17.52 -22.44 8.17
CA VAL A 67 17.84 -23.61 9.01
C VAL A 67 19.10 -24.34 8.54
N LEU A 68 19.26 -24.53 7.23
CA LEU A 68 20.42 -25.21 6.64
C LEU A 68 21.63 -24.28 6.64
N ALA A 69 21.46 -23.01 6.26
CA ALA A 69 22.50 -21.99 6.31
C ALA A 69 23.13 -21.85 7.71
N VAL A 70 22.32 -21.93 8.78
CA VAL A 70 22.79 -21.90 10.18
C VAL A 70 23.51 -23.19 10.55
N ASN A 71 22.99 -24.38 10.22
CA ASN A 71 23.66 -25.65 10.51
C ASN A 71 25.03 -25.77 9.79
N ASP A 72 25.07 -25.48 8.50
CA ASP A 72 26.28 -25.50 7.68
C ASP A 72 27.33 -24.50 8.19
N ALA A 73 26.89 -23.29 8.59
CA ALA A 73 27.78 -22.29 9.18
C ALA A 73 28.32 -22.72 10.54
N MET A 74 27.51 -23.38 11.38
CA MET A 74 27.97 -23.92 12.66
C MET A 74 29.06 -24.99 12.46
N GLU A 75 28.88 -25.90 11.51
CA GLU A 75 29.85 -26.98 11.25
C GLU A 75 31.16 -26.46 10.68
N GLU A 76 31.09 -25.50 9.76
CA GLU A 76 32.26 -24.83 9.20
C GLU A 76 33.02 -23.98 10.25
N CYS A 77 32.31 -23.24 11.11
CA CYS A 77 32.91 -22.52 12.23
C CYS A 77 33.56 -23.48 13.25
N ILE A 78 32.88 -24.58 13.62
CA ILE A 78 33.42 -25.60 14.53
C ILE A 78 34.69 -26.27 13.95
N LYS A 79 34.74 -26.47 12.62
CA LYS A 79 35.89 -27.04 11.92
C LYS A 79 37.09 -26.08 11.87
N ASN A 80 36.82 -24.78 11.75
CA ASN A 80 37.84 -23.73 11.60
C ASN A 80 38.25 -23.07 12.94
N ASP A 81 37.89 -23.66 14.08
CA ASP A 81 38.11 -23.12 15.44
C ASP A 81 37.53 -21.71 15.71
N VAL A 82 36.44 -21.36 15.00
CA VAL A 82 35.72 -20.10 15.16
C VAL A 82 34.52 -20.34 16.08
N LEU A 83 34.52 -19.73 17.28
CA LEU A 83 33.44 -19.87 18.28
C LEU A 83 33.12 -21.35 18.67
N ALA A 84 34.06 -22.27 18.40
CA ALA A 84 33.74 -23.69 18.24
C ALA A 84 33.19 -24.35 19.52
N ASP A 85 33.75 -24.04 20.69
CA ASP A 85 33.28 -24.61 21.96
C ASP A 85 31.91 -24.09 22.39
N PHE A 86 31.59 -22.84 22.08
CA PHE A 86 30.26 -22.28 22.33
C PHE A 86 29.22 -22.93 21.40
N LEU A 87 29.52 -23.07 20.11
CA LEU A 87 28.63 -23.70 19.13
C LEU A 87 28.42 -25.20 19.41
N ARG A 88 29.46 -25.93 19.83
CA ARG A 88 29.35 -27.34 20.27
C ARG A 88 28.41 -27.48 21.47
N LYS A 89 28.53 -26.60 22.47
CA LYS A 89 27.73 -26.67 23.71
C LYS A 89 26.28 -26.20 23.52
N ASN A 90 26.05 -25.22 22.66
CA ASN A 90 24.76 -24.51 22.57
C ASN A 90 24.01 -24.73 21.24
N ARG A 91 24.38 -25.74 20.43
CA ARG A 91 23.84 -25.95 19.06
C ARG A 91 22.31 -25.84 18.96
N ALA A 92 21.59 -26.44 19.89
CA ALA A 92 20.12 -26.43 19.90
C ALA A 92 19.55 -25.02 20.15
N GLU A 93 20.14 -24.25 21.06
CA GLU A 93 19.68 -22.88 21.36
C GLU A 93 20.06 -21.90 20.25
N VAL A 94 21.26 -22.03 19.67
CA VAL A 94 21.67 -21.24 18.49
C VAL A 94 20.70 -21.49 17.33
N LEU A 95 20.40 -22.75 17.02
CA LEU A 95 19.45 -23.09 15.95
C LEU A 95 18.05 -22.52 16.24
N LYS A 96 17.57 -22.66 17.48
CA LYS A 96 16.27 -22.15 17.92
C LYS A 96 16.20 -20.63 17.79
N VAL A 97 17.14 -19.90 18.40
CA VAL A 97 17.16 -18.42 18.37
C VAL A 97 17.26 -17.93 16.92
N SER A 98 18.16 -18.46 16.11
CA SER A 98 18.28 -18.04 14.70
C SER A 98 17.06 -18.37 13.82
N ILE A 99 16.16 -19.29 14.24
CA ILE A 99 14.89 -19.57 13.53
C ILE A 99 13.76 -18.66 14.00
N TYR A 100 13.74 -18.31 15.28
CA TYR A 100 12.67 -17.53 15.91
C TYR A 100 12.99 -16.03 16.08
N GLU A 101 14.15 -15.57 15.59
CA GLU A 101 14.49 -14.14 15.51
C GLU A 101 13.47 -13.38 14.64
N TYR A 102 12.89 -12.33 15.21
CA TYR A 102 11.91 -11.46 14.55
C TYR A 102 12.64 -10.49 13.60
N ASP A 103 12.50 -10.73 12.31
CA ASP A 103 12.99 -9.86 11.25
C ASP A 103 12.01 -8.69 11.03
N GLU A 104 12.27 -7.57 11.71
CA GLU A 104 11.41 -6.37 11.67
C GLU A 104 11.23 -5.85 10.23
N GLU A 105 12.30 -5.85 9.44
CA GLU A 105 12.31 -5.30 8.08
C GLU A 105 11.46 -6.16 7.15
N ARG A 106 11.62 -7.49 7.22
CA ARG A 106 10.77 -8.43 6.48
C ARG A 106 9.31 -8.37 6.92
N ASN A 107 9.03 -8.21 8.21
CA ASN A 107 7.66 -8.05 8.68
C ASN A 107 7.03 -6.74 8.19
N TYR A 108 7.78 -5.63 8.22
CA TYR A 108 7.35 -4.35 7.69
C TYR A 108 7.05 -4.42 6.17
N GLN A 109 7.92 -5.06 5.39
CA GLN A 109 7.70 -5.30 3.95
C GLN A 109 6.46 -6.17 3.69
N LEU A 110 6.25 -7.23 4.47
CA LEU A 110 5.08 -8.10 4.37
C LEU A 110 3.79 -7.32 4.68
N LEU A 111 3.79 -6.54 5.76
CA LEU A 111 2.65 -5.74 6.20
C LEU A 111 2.31 -4.64 5.18
N GLN A 112 3.31 -3.95 4.63
CA GLN A 112 3.12 -2.98 3.54
C GLN A 112 2.50 -3.63 2.30
N LYS A 113 2.92 -4.84 1.94
CA LYS A 113 2.33 -5.61 0.84
C LYS A 113 0.89 -6.04 1.13
N GLN A 114 0.58 -6.43 2.37
CA GLN A 114 -0.78 -6.77 2.79
C GLN A 114 -1.72 -5.57 2.69
N TYR A 115 -1.35 -4.41 3.25
CA TYR A 115 -2.17 -3.19 3.14
C TYR A 115 -2.37 -2.75 1.68
N ARG A 116 -1.33 -2.83 0.85
CA ARG A 116 -1.43 -2.51 -0.58
C ARG A 116 -2.41 -3.45 -1.30
N ASN A 117 -2.37 -4.74 -0.99
CA ASN A 117 -3.28 -5.73 -1.58
C ASN A 117 -4.72 -5.54 -1.10
N ALA A 118 -4.93 -5.23 0.18
CA ALA A 118 -6.25 -4.93 0.74
C ALA A 118 -6.90 -3.72 0.06
N GLY A 119 -6.19 -2.57 0.02
CA GLY A 119 -6.70 -1.37 -0.65
C GLY A 119 -6.96 -1.54 -2.15
N LEU A 120 -6.18 -2.39 -2.84
CA LEU A 120 -6.45 -2.75 -4.24
C LEU A 120 -7.69 -3.66 -4.40
N ALA A 121 -7.96 -4.54 -3.43
CA ALA A 121 -9.16 -5.38 -3.44
C ALA A 121 -10.41 -4.55 -3.15
N GLU A 122 -10.39 -3.76 -2.07
CA GLU A 122 -11.48 -2.85 -1.67
C GLU A 122 -11.82 -1.85 -2.77
N GLY A 123 -10.81 -1.17 -3.34
CA GLY A 123 -11.01 -0.22 -4.43
C GLY A 123 -11.58 -0.86 -5.71
N ARG A 124 -11.25 -2.14 -5.97
CA ARG A 124 -11.81 -2.89 -7.11
C ARG A 124 -13.26 -3.30 -6.86
N GLU A 125 -13.58 -3.75 -5.64
CA GLU A 125 -14.94 -4.12 -5.26
C GLU A 125 -15.86 -2.89 -5.27
N ALA A 126 -15.42 -1.78 -4.68
CA ALA A 126 -16.15 -0.51 -4.71
C ALA A 126 -16.39 -0.02 -6.15
N GLY A 127 -15.36 0.02 -6.99
CA GLY A 127 -15.49 0.46 -8.39
C GLY A 127 -16.38 -0.45 -9.25
N LEU A 128 -16.41 -1.77 -8.97
CA LEU A 128 -17.33 -2.69 -9.63
C LEU A 128 -18.78 -2.48 -9.16
N ALA A 129 -19.01 -2.26 -7.86
CA ALA A 129 -20.34 -1.99 -7.31
C ALA A 129 -20.90 -0.65 -7.82
N GLU A 130 -20.09 0.40 -7.82
CA GLU A 130 -20.44 1.72 -8.35
C GLU A 130 -20.72 1.67 -9.84
N GLY A 131 -19.82 1.08 -10.64
CA GLY A 131 -20.00 0.93 -12.09
C GLY A 131 -21.22 0.08 -12.46
N HIS A 132 -21.50 -0.99 -11.72
CA HIS A 132 -22.71 -1.80 -11.92
C HIS A 132 -23.99 -1.02 -11.58
N LYS A 133 -23.97 -0.21 -10.51
CA LYS A 133 -25.11 0.64 -10.14
C LYS A 133 -25.36 1.70 -11.22
N ALA A 134 -24.33 2.46 -11.61
CA ALA A 134 -24.43 3.50 -12.63
C ALA A 134 -24.91 2.94 -13.98
N GLY A 135 -24.37 1.80 -14.43
CA GLY A 135 -24.81 1.14 -15.66
C GLY A 135 -26.26 0.61 -15.60
N LEU A 136 -26.76 0.22 -14.42
CA LEU A 136 -28.17 -0.14 -14.25
C LEU A 136 -29.09 1.08 -14.34
N GLU A 137 -28.72 2.19 -13.69
CA GLU A 137 -29.47 3.44 -13.72
C GLU A 137 -29.52 4.04 -15.14
N GLU A 138 -28.38 4.07 -15.84
CA GLU A 138 -28.30 4.51 -17.24
C GLU A 138 -29.12 3.60 -18.17
N GLY A 139 -29.03 2.28 -18.01
CA GLY A 139 -29.81 1.31 -18.80
C GLY A 139 -31.32 1.43 -18.59
N GLN A 140 -31.76 1.67 -17.35
CA GLN A 140 -33.18 1.93 -17.05
C GLN A 140 -33.68 3.22 -17.69
N LEU A 141 -32.90 4.30 -17.61
CA LEU A 141 -33.24 5.59 -18.19
C LEU A 141 -33.30 5.52 -19.73
N LEU A 142 -32.36 4.82 -20.38
CA LEU A 142 -32.37 4.59 -21.82
C LEU A 142 -33.61 3.80 -22.27
N GLU A 143 -34.03 2.79 -21.51
CA GLU A 143 -35.25 2.03 -21.77
C GLU A 143 -36.51 2.92 -21.64
N GLN A 144 -36.60 3.77 -20.62
CA GLN A 144 -37.69 4.74 -20.46
C GLN A 144 -37.77 5.70 -21.67
N VAL A 145 -36.64 6.28 -22.09
CA VAL A 145 -36.56 7.16 -23.27
C VAL A 145 -37.03 6.41 -24.53
N ARG A 146 -36.57 5.17 -24.73
CA ARG A 146 -36.99 4.32 -25.85
C ARG A 146 -38.51 4.08 -25.86
N LEU A 147 -39.11 3.82 -24.71
CA LEU A 147 -40.56 3.61 -24.58
C LEU A 147 -41.36 4.89 -24.84
N ILE A 148 -40.90 6.05 -24.34
CA ILE A 148 -41.50 7.36 -24.61
C ILE A 148 -41.50 7.65 -26.12
N VAL A 149 -40.34 7.54 -26.78
CA VAL A 149 -40.21 7.78 -28.23
C VAL A 149 -41.13 6.85 -29.04
N LYS A 150 -41.14 5.56 -28.70
CA LYS A 150 -41.97 4.53 -29.37
C LYS A 150 -43.48 4.75 -29.17
N LYS A 151 -43.92 5.35 -28.07
CA LYS A 151 -45.33 5.73 -27.84
C LYS A 151 -45.69 7.05 -28.52
N MET A 152 -44.79 8.04 -28.48
CA MET A 152 -44.96 9.32 -29.18
C MET A 152 -45.14 9.11 -30.69
N GLN A 153 -44.36 8.23 -31.31
CA GLN A 153 -44.50 7.84 -32.73
C GLN A 153 -45.87 7.24 -33.08
N LYS A 154 -46.62 6.72 -32.10
CA LYS A 154 -47.99 6.21 -32.27
C LYS A 154 -49.06 7.29 -32.07
N ASN A 155 -48.66 8.56 -31.91
CA ASN A 155 -49.52 9.68 -31.53
C ASN A 155 -50.20 9.54 -30.16
N ASP A 156 -49.61 8.79 -29.21
CA ASP A 156 -50.01 8.89 -27.80
C ASP A 156 -49.69 10.32 -27.27
N SER A 157 -50.59 10.90 -26.47
CA SER A 157 -50.37 12.20 -25.84
C SER A 157 -49.38 12.11 -24.66
N VAL A 158 -48.70 13.22 -24.33
CA VAL A 158 -47.74 13.30 -23.21
C VAL A 158 -48.35 12.78 -21.90
N LEU A 159 -49.53 13.27 -21.52
CA LEU A 159 -50.32 12.78 -20.38
C LEU A 159 -50.52 11.27 -20.39
N ARG A 160 -50.95 10.69 -21.53
CA ARG A 160 -51.19 9.25 -21.65
C ARG A 160 -49.90 8.45 -21.58
N ILE A 161 -48.78 8.97 -22.09
CA ILE A 161 -47.46 8.32 -22.00
C ILE A 161 -46.98 8.31 -20.55
N ALA A 162 -47.06 9.45 -19.86
CA ALA A 162 -46.72 9.59 -18.44
C ALA A 162 -47.53 8.63 -17.57
N GLU A 163 -48.85 8.60 -17.75
CA GLU A 163 -49.75 7.68 -17.05
C GLU A 163 -49.46 6.20 -17.37
N THR A 164 -49.25 5.83 -18.65
CA THR A 164 -49.01 4.41 -19.02
C THR A 164 -47.66 3.89 -18.53
N LEU A 165 -46.66 4.76 -18.36
CA LEU A 165 -45.30 4.39 -17.96
C LEU A 165 -45.01 4.68 -16.49
N GLU A 166 -45.96 5.26 -15.75
CA GLU A 166 -45.79 5.76 -14.37
C GLU A 166 -44.59 6.73 -14.22
N LEU A 167 -44.42 7.61 -15.21
CA LEU A 167 -43.32 8.58 -15.29
C LEU A 167 -43.80 10.02 -15.05
N ASP A 168 -42.89 10.88 -14.61
CA ASP A 168 -43.14 12.32 -14.48
C ASP A 168 -43.50 12.97 -15.83
N GLU A 169 -44.53 13.84 -15.82
CA GLU A 169 -45.03 14.45 -17.05
C GLU A 169 -44.03 15.42 -17.67
N ALA A 170 -43.28 16.18 -16.87
CA ALA A 170 -42.30 17.14 -17.37
C ALA A 170 -41.09 16.43 -18.02
N PHE A 171 -40.64 15.31 -17.45
CA PHE A 171 -39.66 14.41 -18.08
C PHE A 171 -40.17 13.89 -19.44
N VAL A 172 -41.37 13.33 -19.49
CA VAL A 172 -41.97 12.82 -20.74
C VAL A 172 -42.14 13.94 -21.77
N GLN A 173 -42.55 15.13 -21.35
CA GLN A 173 -42.69 16.31 -22.20
C GLN A 173 -41.34 16.75 -22.81
N LEU A 174 -40.29 16.78 -21.99
CA LEU A 174 -38.93 17.14 -22.41
C LEU A 174 -38.37 16.13 -23.42
N ILE A 175 -38.48 14.83 -23.14
CA ILE A 175 -38.04 13.77 -24.07
C ILE A 175 -38.83 13.86 -25.39
N CYS A 176 -40.15 14.06 -25.35
CA CYS A 176 -40.96 14.25 -26.55
C CYS A 176 -40.55 15.51 -27.34
N GLN A 177 -40.15 16.60 -26.68
CA GLN A 177 -39.67 17.81 -27.35
C GLN A 177 -38.33 17.58 -28.07
N ILE A 178 -37.39 16.90 -27.41
CA ILE A 178 -36.08 16.55 -27.99
C ILE A 178 -36.26 15.58 -29.16
N ALA A 179 -37.05 14.52 -28.99
CA ALA A 179 -37.27 13.51 -30.02
C ALA A 179 -37.92 14.07 -31.29
N LYS A 180 -38.82 15.06 -31.18
CA LYS A 180 -39.42 15.75 -32.34
C LYS A 180 -38.40 16.53 -33.19
N GLN A 181 -37.28 16.96 -32.61
CA GLN A 181 -36.19 17.62 -33.36
C GLN A 181 -35.37 16.62 -34.19
N MET A 182 -35.44 15.33 -33.85
CA MET A 182 -34.70 14.23 -34.49
C MET A 182 -35.56 13.43 -35.49
N ALA A 183 -36.73 13.94 -35.89
CA ALA A 183 -37.58 13.31 -36.90
C ALA A 183 -36.94 13.41 -38.30
N PRO A 184 -37.08 12.39 -39.18
CA PRO A 184 -37.92 11.20 -39.04
C PRO A 184 -37.23 9.99 -38.38
N ASP A 185 -35.93 10.03 -38.12
CA ASP A 185 -35.16 8.85 -37.69
C ASP A 185 -35.31 8.53 -36.20
N TYR A 186 -35.61 9.53 -35.36
CA TYR A 186 -35.87 9.40 -33.92
C TYR A 186 -34.81 8.61 -33.15
N ASP A 187 -33.54 8.90 -33.44
CA ASP A 187 -32.37 8.28 -32.82
C ASP A 187 -32.40 8.44 -31.28
N VAL A 188 -32.56 7.30 -30.58
CA VAL A 188 -32.73 7.24 -29.12
C VAL A 188 -31.42 7.58 -28.38
N GLU A 189 -30.27 7.24 -28.95
CA GLU A 189 -28.96 7.55 -28.37
C GLU A 189 -28.72 9.07 -28.40
N LYS A 190 -28.99 9.72 -29.54
CA LYS A 190 -28.92 11.19 -29.66
C LYS A 190 -29.93 11.91 -28.76
N VAL A 191 -31.14 11.38 -28.58
CA VAL A 191 -32.12 11.94 -27.64
C VAL A 191 -31.60 11.87 -26.20
N MET A 192 -30.98 10.75 -25.82
CA MET A 192 -30.38 10.56 -24.50
C MET A 192 -29.19 11.49 -24.26
N GLU A 193 -28.27 11.64 -25.23
CA GLU A 193 -27.17 12.61 -25.13
C GLU A 193 -27.66 14.05 -24.92
N LEU A 194 -28.69 14.46 -25.66
CA LEU A 194 -29.25 15.82 -25.57
C LEU A 194 -30.00 16.05 -24.24
N TYR A 195 -30.61 15.00 -23.68
CA TYR A 195 -31.19 15.03 -22.35
C TYR A 195 -30.11 15.18 -21.26
N GLN A 196 -29.06 14.35 -21.29
CA GLN A 196 -27.92 14.44 -20.38
C GLN A 196 -27.24 15.82 -20.45
N LYS A 197 -26.98 16.35 -21.66
CA LYS A 197 -26.39 17.69 -21.86
C LYS A 197 -27.26 18.82 -21.31
N LYS A 198 -28.59 18.68 -21.28
CA LYS A 198 -29.49 19.66 -20.67
C LYS A 198 -29.52 19.57 -19.14
N ASN A 199 -29.49 18.36 -18.57
CA ASN A 199 -29.52 18.17 -17.12
C ASN A 199 -28.16 18.46 -16.45
N MET A 200 -27.03 18.19 -17.11
CA MET A 200 -25.71 18.56 -16.56
C MET A 200 -25.45 20.08 -16.60
N GLY A 201 -26.27 20.85 -17.33
CA GLY A 201 -26.18 22.31 -17.36
C GLY A 201 -26.82 23.02 -16.15
N SER A 202 -27.43 22.30 -15.22
CA SER A 202 -28.06 22.85 -14.01
C SER A 202 -27.25 22.69 -12.71
N ASP A 203 -26.17 21.91 -12.73
CA ASP A 203 -25.35 21.64 -11.52
C ASP A 203 -24.10 22.57 -11.40
N GLU A 204 -23.94 23.55 -12.30
CA GLU A 204 -22.82 24.52 -12.31
C GLU A 204 -23.23 25.97 -11.94
N GLN A 205 -24.28 26.17 -11.12
CA GLN A 205 -24.72 27.51 -10.65
C GLN A 205 -24.92 27.61 -9.12
#